data_AF-A0A250LDG2-F1
#
_entry.id   AF-A0A250LDG2-F1
#
_cell.length_a   1.000
_cell.length_b   1.000
_cell.length_c   1.000
_cell.angle_alpha   90.00
_cell.angle_beta   90.00
_cell.angle_gamma   90.00
#
_symmetry.space_group_name_H-M   'P 1'
#
loop_
_entity.id
_entity.type
_entity.pdbx_description
1 polymer ?
#
loop_
_entity_poly.entity_id
_entity_poly.type
_entity_poly.pdbx_seq_one_letter_code
_entity_poly.pdbx_strand_id
1 'polypeptide(L)'
;MRNETDSGSDLDLYRRAEAVLDTCIARAERGEVWTLLEDELADVERVLVVHDEQLAAIPRHRYLVAWDRLQRFVTGGGQSPIPVESGRGDSIHCPS
;
A
#
# COMPACT_ATOMS: atom_id res chain seq x y z
N MET A 1 -5.09 7.62 -23.88
CA MET A 1 -5.67 6.48 -23.13
C MET A 1 -4.51 5.69 -22.52
N ARG A 2 -3.93 6.22 -21.44
CA ARG A 2 -2.82 5.62 -20.69
C ARG A 2 -3.29 5.57 -19.25
N ASN A 3 -3.94 4.48 -18.84
CA ASN A 3 -4.50 4.37 -17.49
C ASN A 3 -4.56 2.92 -16.97
N GLU A 4 -3.86 1.98 -17.61
CA GLU A 4 -3.90 0.55 -17.22
C GLU A 4 -2.52 -0.03 -16.90
N THR A 5 -1.44 0.49 -17.46
CA THR A 5 -0.07 -0.03 -17.22
C THR A 5 0.70 0.69 -16.11
N ASP A 6 0.23 1.85 -15.63
CA ASP A 6 0.81 2.61 -14.51
C ASP A 6 0.28 2.11 -13.16
N SER A 7 -1.01 1.75 -13.15
CA SER A 7 -1.72 1.35 -11.93
C SER A 7 -1.21 0.03 -11.33
N GLY A 8 -0.57 -0.84 -12.12
CA GLY A 8 0.03 -2.08 -11.63
C GLY A 8 1.34 -1.86 -10.88
N SER A 9 2.23 -1.01 -11.41
CA SER A 9 3.49 -0.66 -10.75
C SER A 9 3.27 0.17 -9.48
N ASP A 10 2.25 1.02 -9.48
CA ASP A 10 1.86 1.80 -8.30
C ASP A 10 1.33 0.89 -7.19
N LEU A 11 0.56 -0.13 -7.55
CA LEU A 11 -0.02 -1.06 -6.56
C LEU A 11 1.06 -1.89 -5.85
N ASP A 12 2.09 -2.34 -6.58
CA ASP A 12 3.22 -3.08 -6.01
C ASP A 12 4.06 -2.19 -5.07
N LEU A 13 4.19 -0.89 -5.40
CA LEU A 13 4.83 0.07 -4.51
C LEU A 13 4.05 0.21 -3.19
N TYR A 14 2.73 0.40 -3.26
CA TYR A 14 1.91 0.50 -2.05
C TYR A 14 1.93 -0.80 -1.24
N ARG A 15 1.94 -1.97 -1.88
CA ARG A 15 2.07 -3.27 -1.20
C ARG A 15 3.41 -3.41 -0.47
N ARG A 16 4.52 -3.02 -1.11
CA ARG A 16 5.84 -3.05 -0.46
C ARG A 16 5.90 -2.12 0.75
N ALA A 17 5.43 -0.87 0.60
CA ALA A 17 5.40 0.08 1.70
C ALA A 17 4.52 -0.41 2.87
N GLU A 18 3.37 -1.03 2.58
CA GLU A 18 2.52 -1.64 3.61
C GLU A 18 3.25 -2.78 4.35
N ALA A 19 3.89 -3.71 3.64
CA ALA A 19 4.65 -4.80 4.25
C ALA A 19 5.82 -4.30 5.12
N VAL A 20 6.49 -3.23 4.70
CA VAL A 20 7.55 -2.57 5.48
C VAL A 20 6.96 -1.99 6.77
N LEU A 21 5.86 -1.25 6.68
CA LEU A 21 5.22 -0.65 7.84
C LEU A 21 4.71 -1.71 8.82
N ASP A 22 4.09 -2.80 8.35
CA ASP A 22 3.66 -3.93 9.18
C ASP A 22 4.85 -4.57 9.92
N THR A 23 5.99 -4.71 9.23
CA THR A 23 7.22 -5.25 9.83
C THR A 23 7.74 -4.32 10.93
N CYS A 24 7.73 -3.01 10.70
CA CYS A 24 8.11 -2.01 11.69
C CYS A 24 7.15 -2.01 12.91
N ILE A 25 5.84 -2.10 12.68
CA ILE A 25 4.83 -2.21 13.74
C ILE A 25 5.09 -3.47 14.57
N ALA A 26 5.27 -4.62 13.92
CA ALA A 26 5.53 -5.88 14.61
C ALA A 26 6.82 -5.84 15.44
N ARG A 27 7.87 -5.13 15.00
CA ARG A 27 9.10 -4.90 15.81
C ARG A 27 8.79 -4.06 17.04
N ALA A 28 8.07 -2.97 16.88
CA ALA A 28 7.73 -2.07 17.98
C ALA A 28 6.81 -2.71 19.02
N GLU A 29 5.86 -3.54 18.60
CA GLU A 29 5.01 -4.33 19.50
C GLU A 29 5.81 -5.33 20.35
N ARG A 30 6.96 -5.81 19.85
CA ARG A 30 7.90 -6.64 20.62
C ARG A 30 8.80 -5.84 21.58
N GLY A 31 8.62 -4.52 21.65
CA GLY A 31 9.42 -3.62 22.48
C GLY A 31 10.77 -3.24 21.88
N GLU A 32 10.99 -3.52 20.60
CA GLU A 32 12.17 -3.05 19.87
C GLU A 32 12.02 -1.57 19.51
N VAL A 33 13.14 -0.89 19.22
CA VAL A 33 13.12 0.51 18.82
C VAL A 33 12.43 0.64 17.45
N TRP A 34 11.44 1.52 17.36
CA TRP A 34 10.81 1.89 16.10
C TRP A 34 11.84 2.52 15.17
N THR A 35 12.40 1.71 14.27
CA THR A 35 13.39 2.14 13.27
C THR A 35 13.06 1.50 11.93
N LEU A 36 13.00 2.34 10.90
CA LEU A 36 12.97 1.94 9.49
C LEU A 36 14.42 1.79 9.04
N LEU A 37 14.76 0.64 8.45
CA LEU A 37 16.04 0.43 7.78
C LEU A 37 16.14 1.33 6.54
N GLU A 38 17.34 1.61 6.02
CA GLU A 38 17.50 2.49 4.84
C GLU A 38 16.72 1.99 3.62
N ASP A 39 16.71 0.68 3.39
CA ASP A 39 15.94 0.06 2.29
C ASP A 39 14.41 0.17 2.52
N GLU A 40 13.98 0.05 3.78
CA GLU A 40 12.58 0.19 4.21
C GLU A 40 12.11 1.65 4.08
N LEU A 41 12.99 2.60 4.38
CA LEU A 41 12.74 4.04 4.24
C LEU A 41 12.54 4.44 2.78
N ALA A 42 13.35 3.89 1.86
CA ALA A 42 13.27 4.22 0.44
C ALA A 42 11.91 3.85 -0.20
N ASP A 43 11.32 2.72 0.21
CA ASP A 43 9.99 2.31 -0.26
C ASP A 43 8.89 3.25 0.28
N VAL A 44 8.99 3.69 1.53
CA VAL A 44 8.05 4.65 2.14
C VAL A 44 8.20 6.05 1.51
N GLU A 45 9.43 6.52 1.31
CA GLU A 45 9.71 7.81 0.66
C GLU A 45 9.13 7.86 -0.75
N ARG A 46 9.23 6.77 -1.52
CA ARG A 46 8.68 6.71 -2.86
C ARG A 46 7.15 6.82 -2.87
N VAL A 47 6.47 6.26 -1.87
CA VAL A 47 5.01 6.46 -1.69
C VAL A 47 4.68 7.93 -1.40
N LEU A 48 5.48 8.61 -0.58
CA LEU A 48 5.27 10.02 -0.27
C LEU A 48 5.46 10.92 -1.49
N VAL A 49 6.49 10.66 -2.31
CA VAL A 49 6.71 11.40 -3.56
C VAL A 49 5.51 11.28 -4.50
N VAL A 50 5.00 10.05 -4.69
CA VAL A 50 3.80 9.82 -5.51
C VAL A 50 2.58 10.55 -4.93
N HIS A 51 2.44 10.59 -3.61
CA HIS A 51 1.36 11.33 -2.97
C HIS A 51 1.44 12.84 -3.23
N ASP A 52 2.63 13.43 -3.13
CA ASP A 52 2.84 14.86 -3.39
C ASP A 52 2.54 15.22 -4.85
N GLU A 53 2.92 14.35 -5.80
CA GLU A 53 2.58 14.51 -7.21
C GLU A 53 1.06 14.46 -7.44
N GLN A 54 0.36 13.54 -6.77
CA GLN A 54 -1.11 13.46 -6.81
C GLN A 54 -1.75 14.72 -6.23
N LEU A 55 -1.24 15.26 -5.12
CA LEU A 55 -1.73 16.50 -4.54
C LEU A 55 -1.51 17.71 -5.46
N ALA A 56 -0.38 17.76 -6.16
CA ALA A 56 -0.07 18.83 -7.11
C ALA A 56 -0.97 18.78 -8.36
N ALA A 57 -1.37 17.58 -8.80
CA ALA A 57 -2.12 17.37 -10.04
C ALA A 57 -3.66 17.37 -9.87
N ILE A 58 -4.18 16.99 -8.69
CA ILE A 58 -5.60 16.70 -8.52
C ILE A 58 -6.39 17.93 -8.00
N PRO A 59 -7.56 18.25 -8.59
CA PRO A 59 -8.45 19.27 -8.04
C PRO A 59 -8.90 18.92 -6.61
N ARG A 60 -8.81 19.89 -5.70
CA ARG A 60 -9.12 19.75 -4.27
C ARG A 60 -10.41 18.97 -3.95
N HIS A 61 -11.48 19.19 -4.70
CA HIS A 61 -12.76 18.51 -4.44
C HIS A 61 -12.67 16.98 -4.65
N ARG A 62 -11.86 16.51 -5.61
CA ARG A 62 -11.64 15.08 -5.83
C ARG A 62 -10.77 14.46 -4.76
N TYR A 63 -9.74 15.19 -4.31
CA TYR A 63 -8.93 14.79 -3.18
C TYR A 63 -9.77 14.60 -1.91
N LEU A 64 -10.64 15.56 -1.58
CA LEU A 64 -11.51 15.46 -0.40
C LEU A 64 -12.45 14.25 -0.45
N VAL A 65 -12.98 13.90 -1.62
CA VAL A 65 -13.82 12.71 -1.78
C VAL A 65 -13.01 11.43 -1.58
N ALA A 66 -11.78 11.37 -2.08
CA ALA A 66 -10.89 10.24 -1.87
C ALA A 66 -10.50 10.10 -0.38
N TRP A 67 -10.19 11.23 0.27
CA TRP A 67 -9.86 11.29 1.68
C TRP A 67 -11.03 10.84 2.57
N ASP A 68 -12.26 11.28 2.28
CA ASP A 68 -13.47 10.83 3.02
C ASP A 68 -13.67 9.31 2.93
N ARG A 69 -13.43 8.71 1.75
CA ARG A 69 -13.49 7.25 1.57
C ARG A 69 -12.42 6.55 2.41
N LEU A 70 -11.19 7.07 2.41
CA LEU A 70 -10.09 6.53 3.21
C LEU A 70 -10.41 6.60 4.71
N GLN A 71 -10.91 7.73 5.20
CA GLN A 71 -11.24 7.90 6.61
C GLN A 71 -12.34 6.91 7.07
N ARG A 72 -13.38 6.72 6.25
CA ARG A 72 -14.43 5.72 6.51
C ARG A 72 -13.87 4.31 6.53
N PHE A 73 -12.91 4.01 5.65
CA PHE A 73 -12.26 2.72 5.61
C PHE A 73 -11.39 2.46 6.85
N VAL A 74 -10.50 3.38 7.22
CA VAL A 74 -9.63 3.27 8.40
C VAL A 74 -10.44 3.12 9.69
N THR A 75 -11.55 3.86 9.81
CA THR A 75 -12.45 3.77 10.98
C THR A 75 -13.24 2.46 11.00
N GLY A 76 -13.39 1.79 9.85
CA GLY A 76 -14.12 0.53 9.71
C GLY A 76 -13.35 -0.71 10.17
N GLY A 77 -12.05 -0.59 10.51
CA GLY A 77 -11.22 -1.73 10.92
C GLY A 77 -11.02 -2.79 9.84
N GLY A 78 -11.21 -2.43 8.57
CA GLY A 78 -11.05 -3.33 7.44
C GLY A 78 -9.58 -3.67 7.17
N GLN A 79 -9.33 -4.86 6.62
CA GLN A 79 -8.01 -5.22 6.07
C GLN A 79 -7.72 -4.42 4.81
N SER A 80 -6.43 -4.19 4.53
CA SER A 80 -5.96 -3.45 3.36
C SER A 80 -6.76 -3.74 2.10
N PRO A 81 -7.23 -2.70 1.38
CA PRO A 81 -7.95 -2.89 0.12
C PRO A 81 -7.00 -3.26 -1.02
N ILE A 82 -5.68 -3.24 -0.79
CA ILE A 82 -4.68 -3.65 -1.77
C ILE A 82 -4.65 -5.18 -1.79
N PRO A 83 -5.01 -5.83 -2.91
CA PRO A 83 -4.93 -7.27 -3.00
C PRO A 83 -3.48 -7.70 -2.81
N VAL A 84 -3.26 -8.65 -1.90
CA VAL A 84 -2.07 -9.48 -1.96
C VAL A 84 -2.11 -10.19 -3.31
N GLU A 85 -1.02 -10.10 -4.06
CA GLU A 85 -0.87 -10.86 -5.29
C GLU A 85 -1.10 -12.34 -4.94
N SER A 86 -2.30 -12.84 -5.25
CA SER A 86 -2.61 -14.24 -5.09
C SER A 86 -1.74 -14.94 -6.11
N GLY A 87 -0.61 -15.47 -5.64
CA GLY A 87 0.31 -16.24 -6.45
C GLY A 87 -0.51 -17.20 -7.28
N ARG A 88 -0.34 -17.13 -8.60
CA ARG A 88 -0.84 -18.11 -9.56
C ARG A 88 -0.11 -19.43 -9.31
N GLY A 89 -0.41 -20.07 -8.19
CA GLY A 89 -0.05 -21.44 -7.85
C GLY A 89 -1.21 -22.33 -8.25
N ASP A 90 -1.42 -22.45 -9.56
CA ASP A 90 -2.23 -23.51 -10.14
C ASP A 90 -1.45 -24.82 -9.93
N SER A 91 -1.80 -25.57 -8.89
CA SER A 91 -1.24 -26.89 -8.55
C SER A 91 -2.11 -27.50 -7.43
N ILE A 92 -2.72 -28.67 -7.48
CA ILE A 92 -2.75 -29.79 -8.43
C ILE A 92 -4.13 -30.43 -8.22
N HIS A 93 -4.82 -30.75 -9.32
CA HIS A 93 -5.95 -31.67 -9.35
C HIS A 93 -5.51 -33.06 -8.86
N CYS A 94 -6.00 -33.50 -7.70
CA CYS A 94 -5.97 -34.90 -7.28
C CYS A 94 -7.29 -35.58 -7.67
N PRO A 95 -7.29 -36.58 -8.56
CA PRO A 95 -8.33 -37.60 -8.55
C PRO A 95 -7.84 -38.85 -7.82
N SER A 96 -8.65 -39.29 -6.85
CA SER A 96 -8.56 -40.62 -6.22
C SER A 96 -9.03 -41.73 -7.16
#